data_AF-A0A7V2NM75-F1
#
_entry.id   AF-A0A7V2NM75-F1
#
_cell.length_a   1.000
_cell.length_b   1.000
_cell.length_c   1.000
_cell.angle_alpha   90.00
_cell.angle_beta   90.00
_cell.angle_gamma   90.00
#
_symmetry.space_group_name_H-M   'P 1'
#
loop_
_entity.id
_entity.type
_entity.pdbx_description
1 polymer ?
#
loop_
_entity_poly.entity_id
_entity_poly.type
_entity_poly.pdbx_seq_one_letter_code
_entity_poly.pdbx_strand_id
1 'polypeptide(L)' 'MFGLGIPELVIILIVVLVIFGPKKLPQIGKSLGSAIRELRKSTVDDNSDKDKTDAKEKVETKKSEDIN' A
#
# COMPACT_ATOMS: atom_id res chain seq x y z
N MET A 1 -31.37 -2.09 -13.54
CA MET A 1 -30.72 -2.36 -14.83
C MET A 1 -29.31 -1.74 -14.94
N PHE A 2 -28.54 -1.69 -13.85
CA PHE A 2 -27.11 -1.37 -13.89
C PHE A 2 -26.50 -2.02 -12.65
N GLY A 3 -26.28 -3.33 -12.74
CA GLY A 3 -25.46 -4.02 -11.74
C GLY A 3 -24.02 -3.73 -12.13
N LEU A 4 -23.36 -2.81 -11.42
CA LEU A 4 -21.92 -2.66 -11.51
C LEU A 4 -21.30 -3.96 -11.00
N GLY A 5 -21.06 -4.88 -11.92
CA GLY A 5 -20.43 -6.14 -11.63
C GLY A 5 -18.93 -5.96 -11.48
N ILE A 6 -18.30 -7.03 -11.01
CA ILE A 6 -16.84 -7.16 -11.05
C ILE A 6 -16.27 -6.90 -12.46
N PRO A 7 -16.91 -7.34 -13.58
CA PRO A 7 -16.39 -7.08 -14.92
C PRO A 7 -16.26 -5.60 -15.28
N GLU A 8 -17.29 -4.79 -15.00
CA GLU A 8 -17.28 -3.35 -15.28
C GLU A 8 -16.21 -2.62 -14.44
N LEU A 9 -16.04 -3.02 -13.18
CA LEU A 9 -15.03 -2.44 -12.30
C LEU A 9 -13.60 -2.74 -12.81
N VAL A 10 -13.37 -3.95 -13.33
CA VAL A 10 -12.07 -4.33 -13.93
C VAL A 10 -11.76 -3.47 -15.16
N ILE A 11 -12.75 -3.20 -16.03
CA ILE A 11 -12.56 -2.35 -17.21
C ILE A 11 -12.17 -0.93 -16.78
N ILE A 12 -12.88 -0.35 -15.81
CA ILE A 12 -12.57 0.99 -15.28
C ILE A 12 -11.16 0.99 -14.68
N LEU A 13 -10.81 -0.05 -13.90
CA LEU A 13 -9.48 -0.18 -13.32
C LEU A 13 -8.40 -0.21 -14.39
N ILE A 14 -8.59 -0.93 -15.49
CA ILE A 14 -7.64 -0.95 -16.61
C ILE A 14 -7.44 0.45 -17.21
N VAL A 15 -8.52 1.20 -17.45
CA VAL A 15 -8.42 2.57 -18.00
C VAL A 15 -7.63 3.48 -17.05
N VAL A 16 -7.93 3.43 -15.76
CA VAL A 16 -7.20 4.17 -14.72
C VAL A 16 -5.72 3.75 -14.70
N LEU A 17 -5.45 2.45 -14.79
CA LEU A 17 -4.10 1.91 -14.83
C LEU A 17 -3.30 2.33 -16.07
N VAL A 18 -3.94 2.55 -17.22
CA VAL A 18 -3.26 3.07 -18.41
C VAL A 18 -2.87 4.54 -18.22
N ILE A 19 -3.74 5.35 -17.62
CA ILE A 19 -3.48 6.78 -17.39
C ILE A 19 -2.42 6.99 -16.30
N PHE A 20 -2.60 6.32 -15.15
CA PHE A 20 -1.74 6.52 -13.98
C PHE A 20 -0.56 5.55 -13.94
N GLY A 21 -0.67 4.37 -14.56
CA GLY A 21 0.32 3.30 -14.49
C GLY A 21 0.13 2.41 -13.25
N PRO A 22 0.33 1.08 -13.36
CA PRO A 22 0.16 0.13 -12.26
C PRO A 22 1.15 0.31 -11.11
N LYS A 23 2.28 0.99 -11.36
CA LYS A 23 3.27 1.30 -10.31
C LYS A 23 2.81 2.45 -9.39
N LYS A 24 1.92 3.34 -9.83
CA LYS A 24 1.47 4.48 -9.02
C LYS A 24 0.45 4.10 -7.95
N LEU A 25 -0.44 3.13 -8.22
CA LEU A 25 -1.41 2.66 -7.23
C LEU A 25 -0.77 2.16 -5.91
N PRO A 26 0.21 1.22 -5.93
CA PRO A 26 0.85 0.75 -4.70
C PRO A 26 1.70 1.85 -4.04
N GLN A 27 2.27 2.77 -4.82
CA GLN A 27 3.03 3.90 -4.28
C GLN A 27 2.13 4.84 -3.46
N ILE A 28 0.97 5.22 -4.01
CA ILE A 28 -0.03 6.05 -3.32
C ILE A 28 -0.65 5.30 -2.14
N GLY A 29 -0.92 4.00 -2.30
CA GLY A 29 -1.42 3.14 -1.24
C GLY A 29 -0.45 3.03 -0.05
N LYS A 30 0.87 2.94 -0.30
CA LYS A 30 1.88 2.95 0.76
C LYS A 30 1.89 4.28 1.52
N SER A 31 1.88 5.42 0.83
CA SER A 31 1.87 6.73 1.50
C SER A 31 0.58 6.99 2.28
N LEU A 32 -0.57 6.68 1.68
CA LEU A 32 -1.87 6.83 2.30
C LEU A 32 -2.05 5.84 3.46
N GLY A 33 -1.57 4.61 3.31
CA GLY A 33 -1.60 3.59 4.35
C GLY A 33 -0.77 3.98 5.57
N SER A 34 0.43 4.52 5.37
CA SER A 34 1.25 5.06 6.47
C SER A 34 0.55 6.23 7.17
N ALA A 35 -0.05 7.15 6.41
CA ALA A 35 -0.81 8.27 7.00
C ALA A 35 -2.03 7.78 7.79
N ILE A 36 -2.86 6.90 7.24
CA ILE A 36 -4.01 6.31 7.94
C ILE A 36 -3.55 5.55 9.19
N ARG A 37 -2.40 4.87 9.12
CA ARG A 37 -1.83 4.14 10.25
C ARG A 37 -1.39 5.07 11.38
N GLU A 38 -0.73 6.18 11.07
CA GLU A 38 -0.39 7.22 12.05
C GLU A 38 -1.65 7.86 12.64
N LEU A 39 -2.64 8.20 11.81
CA LEU A 39 -3.94 8.71 12.28
C LEU A 39 -4.61 7.73 13.24
N ARG A 40 -4.68 6.44 12.87
CA ARG A 40 -5.25 5.40 13.72
C ARG A 40 -4.45 5.24 15.02
N LYS A 41 -3.13 5.33 14.96
CA LYS A 41 -2.27 5.24 16.13
C LYS A 41 -2.51 6.41 17.09
N SER A 42 -2.56 7.64 16.59
CA SER A 42 -2.84 8.82 17.39
C SER A 42 -4.25 8.82 18.00
N THR A 43 -5.26 8.29 17.31
CA THR A 43 -6.63 8.16 17.85
C THR A 43 -6.74 7.03 18.88
N VAL A 44 -5.92 5.97 18.78
CA VAL A 44 -5.98 4.80 19.67
C VAL A 44 -5.06 4.95 20.89
N ASP A 45 -3.92 5.64 20.79
CA ASP A 45 -2.98 5.88 21.92
C ASP A 45 -3.61 6.73 23.04
N ASP A 46 -4.70 7.46 22.79
CA ASP A 46 -5.44 8.18 23.85
C ASP A 46 -6.27 7.24 24.75
N ASN A 47 -6.36 5.93 24.43
CA ASN A 47 -7.13 4.96 25.20
C ASN A 47 -6.41 3.66 25.61
N SER A 48 -5.26 3.28 25.03
CA SER A 48 -4.47 2.14 25.53
C SER A 48 -3.07 2.06 24.91
N ASP A 49 -2.08 1.90 25.79
CA ASP A 49 -0.65 1.78 25.57
C ASP A 49 -0.28 0.59 24.65
N LYS A 50 0.57 0.85 23.63
CA LYS A 50 1.39 -0.05 22.78
C LYS A 50 0.69 -0.80 21.62
N ASP A 51 1.17 -0.56 20.39
CA ASP A 51 2.00 -1.56 19.69
C ASP A 51 2.79 -1.01 18.49
N LYS A 52 4.01 -1.53 18.33
CA LYS A 52 4.94 -1.26 17.21
C LYS A 52 4.59 -2.15 16.03
N THR A 53 4.92 -1.73 14.80
CA THR A 53 5.41 -2.63 13.72
C THR A 53 5.85 -1.80 12.53
N ASP A 54 7.10 -1.40 12.50
CA ASP A 54 7.79 -0.94 11.30
C ASP A 54 7.62 -1.96 10.16
N ALA A 55 7.03 -1.55 9.04
CA ALA A 55 7.07 -2.31 7.79
C ALA A 55 8.28 -1.85 6.97
N LYS A 56 9.46 -2.30 7.42
CA LYS A 56 10.72 -2.17 6.70
C LYS A 56 10.79 -3.32 5.69
N GLU A 57 10.45 -3.06 4.43
CA GLU A 57 10.86 -3.96 3.34
C GLU A 57 11.49 -3.15 2.19
N LYS A 58 12.80 -2.97 2.36
CA LYS A 58 13.78 -2.61 1.34
C LYS A 58 14.03 -3.88 0.52
N VAL A 59 13.30 -4.06 -0.58
CA VAL A 59 13.66 -5.06 -1.60
C VAL A 59 14.56 -4.39 -2.64
N GLU A 60 15.65 -5.09 -2.95
CA GLU A 60 16.72 -4.82 -3.92
C GLU A 60 17.80 -3.79 -3.54
N THR A 61 19.01 -4.28 -3.25
CA THR A 61 20.16 -4.22 -4.18
C THR A 61 21.49 -4.57 -3.46
N LYS A 62 22.21 -5.54 -4.05
CA LYS A 62 23.66 -5.87 -3.98
C LYS A 62 24.21 -6.90 -2.96
N LYS A 63 24.52 -8.05 -3.56
CA LYS A 63 25.78 -8.82 -3.50
C LYS A 63 26.00 -9.67 -2.26
N SER A 64 25.45 -10.88 -2.35
CA SER A 64 25.93 -12.08 -1.66
C SER A 64 27.45 -12.19 -1.73
N GLU A 65 28.00 -12.49 -0.57
CA GLU A 65 29.40 -12.52 -0.18
C GLU A 65 30.20 -13.64 -0.87
N ASP A 66 31.45 -13.30 -1.15
CA ASP A 66 32.60 -14.19 -1.00
C ASP A 66 32.47 -15.03 0.27
N ILE A 67 32.45 -16.37 0.22
CA ILE A 67 33.24 -17.17 1.17
C ILE A 67 33.51 -18.58 0.64
N ASN A 68 34.80 -18.93 0.73
CA ASN A 68 35.44 -20.25 0.93
C ASN A 68 35.92 -21.04 -0.29
#